data_AF-A0A9P6B962-F1
#
_entry.id   AF-A0A9P6B962-F1
#
_cell.length_a   1.000
_cell.length_b   1.000
_cell.length_c   1.000
_cell.angle_alpha   90.00
_cell.angle_beta   90.00
_cell.angle_gamma   90.00
#
_symmetry.space_group_name_H-M   'P 1'
#
loop_
_entity.id
_entity.type
_entity.pdbx_description
1 polymer ?
#
loop_
_entity_poly.entity_id
_entity_poly.type
_entity_poly.pdbx_seq_one_letter_code
_entity_poly.pdbx_strand_id
1 'polypeptide(L)'
;MVAASRDHILTIFKDFSTTLDDHNDRKERLVKIARDITVLSKRIIFLLHRIPIPGHNHGPNGVGERGISNIGGTDEAYVKLEGMKKLLQAMSEQLQGQEVERYSAMISPGLQEYIEALSFAHYLRHKVLISYNEVKSYLPPIIPLPYSDYLLGVSDLTGELLRWAISAIGVDGPSRQKATEVCTFVRTCSADIEALTPYVRGLSRKQGITTESLKKIEFGTSIARFAVSSWRS
;
A
#
# COMPACT_ATOMS: atom_id res chain seq x y z
N MET A 1 -41.88 -42.96 -15.57
CA MET A 1 -41.12 -42.58 -14.36
C MET A 1 -39.64 -42.29 -14.63
N VAL A 2 -38.89 -43.14 -15.34
CA VAL A 2 -37.43 -42.93 -15.56
C VAL A 2 -37.08 -41.68 -16.38
N ALA A 3 -37.87 -41.34 -17.41
CA ALA A 3 -37.63 -40.13 -18.22
C ALA A 3 -37.80 -38.82 -17.43
N ALA A 4 -38.84 -38.73 -16.60
CA ALA A 4 -39.08 -37.57 -15.74
C ALA A 4 -37.95 -37.35 -14.71
N SER A 5 -37.33 -38.43 -14.23
CA SER A 5 -36.15 -38.35 -13.36
C SER A 5 -34.91 -37.85 -14.11
N ARG A 6 -34.73 -38.23 -15.38
CA ARG A 6 -33.62 -37.75 -16.21
C ARG A 6 -33.77 -36.26 -16.54
N ASP A 7 -34.97 -35.84 -16.94
CA ASP A 7 -35.24 -34.43 -17.27
C ASP A 7 -35.06 -33.54 -16.05
N HIS A 8 -35.53 -33.99 -14.87
CA HIS A 8 -35.31 -33.27 -13.61
C HIS A 8 -33.82 -33.14 -13.26
N ILE A 9 -33.03 -34.19 -13.42
CA ILE A 9 -31.57 -34.14 -13.22
C ILE A 9 -30.94 -33.15 -14.20
N LEU A 10 -31.31 -33.18 -15.49
CA LEU A 10 -30.78 -32.26 -16.48
C LEU A 10 -31.11 -30.78 -16.16
N THR A 11 -32.31 -30.51 -15.65
CA THR A 11 -32.68 -29.16 -15.16
C THR A 11 -31.78 -28.73 -14.00
N ILE A 12 -31.58 -29.59 -12.98
CA ILE A 12 -30.72 -29.28 -11.83
C ILE A 12 -29.28 -28.97 -12.30
N PHE A 13 -28.72 -29.79 -13.19
CA PHE A 13 -27.36 -29.56 -13.70
C PHE A 13 -27.27 -28.27 -14.52
N LYS A 14 -28.33 -27.89 -15.25
CA LYS A 14 -28.39 -26.61 -15.95
C LYS A 14 -28.37 -25.43 -14.98
N ASP A 15 -29.16 -25.51 -13.90
CA ASP A 15 -29.19 -24.48 -12.86
C ASP A 15 -27.84 -24.34 -12.15
N PHE A 16 -27.17 -25.47 -11.88
CA PHE A 16 -25.80 -25.47 -11.36
C PHE A 16 -24.80 -24.83 -12.32
N SER A 17 -24.90 -25.14 -13.63
CA SER A 17 -24.04 -24.52 -14.65
C SER A 17 -24.22 -23.00 -14.65
N THR A 18 -25.46 -22.51 -14.72
CA THR A 18 -25.74 -21.07 -14.69
C THR A 18 -25.20 -20.41 -13.44
N THR A 19 -25.36 -21.04 -12.27
CA THR A 19 -24.83 -20.52 -11.01
C THR A 19 -23.29 -20.46 -11.01
N LEU A 20 -22.63 -21.46 -11.58
CA LEU A 20 -21.17 -21.51 -11.69
C LEU A 20 -20.63 -20.48 -12.70
N ASP A 21 -21.30 -20.31 -13.82
CA ASP A 21 -20.95 -19.31 -14.83
C ASP A 21 -21.07 -17.90 -14.26
N ASP A 22 -22.18 -17.58 -13.59
CA ASP A 22 -22.37 -16.29 -12.89
C ASP A 22 -21.29 -16.05 -11.83
N HIS A 23 -20.90 -17.10 -11.10
CA HIS A 23 -19.84 -17.03 -10.11
C HIS A 23 -18.47 -16.71 -10.74
N ASN A 24 -18.13 -17.39 -11.85
CA ASN A 24 -16.88 -17.21 -12.57
C ASN A 24 -16.79 -15.82 -13.22
N ASP A 25 -17.87 -15.37 -13.85
CA ASP A 25 -17.95 -14.05 -14.47
C ASP A 25 -17.77 -12.94 -13.44
N ARG A 26 -18.40 -13.09 -12.26
CA ARG A 26 -18.21 -12.16 -11.14
C ARG A 26 -16.77 -12.15 -10.65
N LYS A 27 -16.15 -13.32 -10.51
CA LYS A 27 -14.75 -13.45 -10.10
C LYS A 27 -13.85 -12.70 -11.09
N GLU A 28 -14.06 -12.86 -12.40
CA GLU A 28 -13.28 -12.15 -13.41
C GLU A 28 -13.47 -10.63 -13.33
N ARG A 29 -14.71 -10.15 -13.14
CA ARG A 29 -14.98 -8.72 -12.95
C ARG A 29 -14.28 -8.16 -11.72
N LEU A 30 -14.30 -8.88 -10.59
CA LEU A 30 -13.60 -8.47 -9.37
C LEU A 30 -12.09 -8.41 -9.55
N VAL A 31 -11.49 -9.40 -10.22
CA VAL A 31 -10.05 -9.41 -10.53
C VAL A 31 -9.66 -8.22 -11.42
N LYS A 32 -10.49 -7.87 -12.41
CA LYS A 32 -10.26 -6.69 -13.26
C LYS A 32 -10.27 -5.40 -12.43
N ILE A 33 -11.28 -5.21 -11.59
CA ILE A 33 -11.38 -4.02 -10.74
C ILE A 33 -10.21 -3.93 -9.75
N ALA A 34 -9.85 -5.05 -9.11
CA ALA A 34 -8.72 -5.11 -8.18
C ALA A 34 -7.39 -4.75 -8.88
N ARG A 35 -7.19 -5.22 -10.12
CA ARG A 35 -6.02 -4.88 -10.93
C ARG A 35 -5.98 -3.39 -11.28
N ASP A 36 -7.10 -2.79 -11.65
CA ASP A 36 -7.18 -1.36 -11.96
C ASP A 36 -6.85 -0.52 -10.72
N ILE A 37 -7.35 -0.93 -9.55
CA ILE A 37 -7.01 -0.33 -8.26
C ILE A 37 -5.50 -0.41 -8.02
N THR A 38 -4.87 -1.59 -8.17
CA THR A 38 -3.42 -1.76 -8.04
C THR A 38 -2.65 -0.81 -8.96
N VAL A 39 -3.04 -0.72 -10.23
CA VAL A 39 -2.35 0.14 -11.21
C VAL A 39 -2.43 1.61 -10.82
N LEU A 40 -3.60 2.07 -10.36
CA LEU A 40 -3.78 3.46 -9.93
C LEU A 40 -3.02 3.75 -8.64
N SER A 41 -3.06 2.85 -7.66
CA SER A 41 -2.30 2.97 -6.41
C SER A 41 -0.80 3.08 -6.67
N LYS A 42 -0.24 2.25 -7.58
CA LYS A 42 1.18 2.36 -8.00
C LYS A 42 1.52 3.72 -8.59
N ARG A 43 0.63 4.25 -9.45
CA ARG A 43 0.82 5.59 -10.03
C ARG A 43 0.84 6.68 -8.94
N ILE A 44 0.03 6.53 -7.90
CA ILE A 44 0.01 7.42 -6.74
C ILE A 44 1.32 7.29 -5.95
N ILE A 45 1.78 6.07 -5.66
CA ILE A 45 3.07 5.83 -4.99
C ILE A 45 4.22 6.48 -5.76
N PHE A 46 4.28 6.30 -7.09
CA PHE A 46 5.29 6.96 -7.94
C PHE A 46 5.19 8.49 -7.93
N LEU A 47 3.97 9.05 -7.85
CA LEU A 47 3.78 10.49 -7.69
C LEU A 47 4.34 10.97 -6.35
N LEU A 48 4.04 10.25 -5.26
CA LEU A 48 4.51 10.60 -3.92
C LEU A 48 6.04 10.56 -3.79
N HIS A 49 6.70 9.64 -4.50
CA HIS A 49 8.17 9.60 -4.58
C HIS A 49 8.80 10.84 -5.22
N ARG A 50 8.06 11.62 -6.01
CA ARG A 50 8.55 12.87 -6.62
C ARG A 50 8.54 14.05 -5.66
N ILE A 51 7.96 13.88 -4.47
CA ILE A 51 8.00 14.89 -3.42
C ILE A 51 9.39 14.85 -2.81
N PRO A 52 10.19 15.93 -2.91
CA PRO A 52 11.53 15.94 -2.34
C PRO A 52 11.46 15.95 -0.82
N ILE A 53 12.47 15.35 -0.19
CA ILE A 53 12.65 15.47 1.26
C ILE A 53 13.00 16.94 1.58
N PRO A 54 12.30 17.59 2.54
CA PRO A 54 12.58 18.98 2.91
C PRO A 54 14.05 19.19 3.29
N GLY A 55 14.66 20.26 2.76
CA GLY A 55 16.07 20.56 2.94
C GLY A 55 16.98 20.04 1.81
N HIS A 56 16.43 19.29 0.87
CA HIS A 56 17.17 18.84 -0.31
C HIS A 56 17.27 19.99 -1.32
N ASN A 57 18.21 20.90 -1.08
CA ASN A 57 18.61 21.90 -2.08
C ASN A 57 19.58 21.22 -3.05
N HIS A 58 19.27 21.23 -4.35
CA HIS A 58 20.21 20.79 -5.38
C HIS A 58 21.51 21.61 -5.32
N GLY A 59 22.61 20.97 -5.71
CA GLY A 59 23.97 21.52 -5.69
C GLY A 59 24.19 22.80 -6.53
N PRO A 60 25.45 23.21 -6.76
CA PRO A 60 25.84 24.57 -7.20
C PRO A 60 25.25 25.04 -8.55
N ASN A 61 24.71 24.12 -9.35
CA ASN A 61 24.09 24.44 -10.64
C ASN A 61 22.57 24.34 -10.48
N GLY A 62 21.95 25.45 -10.09
CA GLY A 62 20.52 25.63 -9.86
C GLY A 62 19.63 25.47 -11.10
N VAL A 63 19.67 24.31 -11.76
CA VAL A 63 18.62 23.88 -12.68
C VAL A 63 17.60 23.15 -11.82
N GLY A 64 16.66 23.92 -11.27
CA GLY A 64 15.55 23.42 -10.46
C GLY A 64 14.66 22.51 -11.31
N GLU A 65 14.83 21.19 -11.15
CA GLU A 65 13.66 20.32 -11.27
C GLU A 65 12.67 20.80 -10.19
N ARG A 66 11.55 21.36 -10.66
CA ARG A 66 10.44 21.79 -9.82
C ARG A 66 9.84 20.55 -9.15
N GLY A 67 10.49 20.07 -8.09
CA GLY A 67 9.96 19.03 -7.22
C GLY A 67 8.60 19.45 -6.72
N ILE A 68 7.66 18.51 -6.68
CA ILE A 68 6.29 18.81 -6.26
C ILE A 68 6.35 19.12 -4.76
N SER A 69 5.79 20.25 -4.34
CA SER A 69 5.73 20.58 -2.91
C SER A 69 5.01 19.47 -2.15
N ASN A 70 5.37 19.23 -0.89
CA ASN A 70 4.73 18.17 -0.10
C ASN A 70 3.19 18.34 -0.07
N ILE A 71 2.72 19.57 0.12
CA ILE A 71 1.28 19.88 0.13
C ILE A 71 0.67 19.60 -1.25
N GLY A 72 1.23 20.15 -2.33
CA GLY A 72 0.68 19.97 -3.67
C GLY A 72 0.69 18.52 -4.15
N GLY A 73 1.74 17.77 -3.84
CA GLY A 73 1.87 16.37 -4.23
C GLY A 73 0.95 15.45 -3.43
N THR A 74 0.78 15.71 -2.13
CA THR A 74 -0.20 14.98 -1.33
C THR A 74 -1.63 15.36 -1.74
N ASP A 75 -1.92 16.62 -2.07
CA ASP A 75 -3.25 17.04 -2.56
C ASP A 75 -3.59 16.33 -3.86
N GLU A 76 -2.65 16.30 -4.82
CA GLU A 76 -2.85 15.57 -6.07
C GLU A 76 -3.05 14.07 -5.82
N ALA A 77 -2.31 13.46 -4.89
CA ALA A 77 -2.50 12.07 -4.49
C ALA A 77 -3.90 11.82 -3.92
N TYR A 78 -4.39 12.69 -3.02
CA TYR A 78 -5.75 12.59 -2.47
C TYR A 78 -6.83 12.76 -3.54
N VAL A 79 -6.65 13.65 -4.52
CA VAL A 79 -7.56 13.77 -5.67
C VAL A 79 -7.60 12.48 -6.48
N LYS A 80 -6.45 11.83 -6.71
CA LYS A 80 -6.42 10.53 -7.41
C LYS A 80 -7.06 9.41 -6.59
N LEU A 81 -6.81 9.36 -5.28
CA LEU A 81 -7.46 8.43 -4.34
C LEU A 81 -8.98 8.61 -4.35
N GLU A 82 -9.45 9.85 -4.36
CA GLU A 82 -10.88 10.18 -4.46
C GLU A 82 -11.48 9.67 -5.78
N GLY A 83 -10.74 9.81 -6.89
CA GLY A 83 -11.12 9.24 -8.18
C GLY A 83 -11.30 7.72 -8.17
N MET A 84 -10.63 7.00 -7.27
CA MET A 84 -10.76 5.55 -7.12
C MET A 84 -12.05 5.12 -6.42
N LYS A 85 -12.81 6.04 -5.81
CA LYS A 85 -14.11 5.71 -5.20
C LYS A 85 -15.08 5.07 -6.18
N LYS A 86 -15.01 5.42 -7.47
CA LYS A 86 -15.84 4.78 -8.51
C LYS A 86 -15.51 3.30 -8.69
N LEU A 87 -14.22 2.92 -8.61
CA LEU A 87 -13.79 1.52 -8.70
C LEU A 87 -14.17 0.76 -7.43
N LEU A 88 -13.99 1.37 -6.25
CA LEU A 88 -14.43 0.78 -4.99
C LEU A 88 -15.95 0.57 -4.97
N GLN A 89 -16.73 1.53 -5.48
CA GLN A 89 -18.16 1.39 -5.60
C GLN A 89 -18.56 0.26 -6.56
N ALA A 90 -17.91 0.17 -7.73
CA ALA A 90 -18.13 -0.93 -8.67
C ALA A 90 -17.77 -2.30 -8.06
N MET A 91 -16.69 -2.37 -7.26
CA MET A 91 -16.33 -3.58 -6.51
C MET A 91 -17.41 -3.94 -5.49
N SER A 92 -17.90 -2.95 -4.74
CA SER A 92 -18.99 -3.09 -3.76
C SER A 92 -20.24 -3.66 -4.42
N GLU A 93 -20.64 -3.15 -5.59
CA GLU A 93 -21.80 -3.65 -6.35
C GLU A 93 -21.65 -5.12 -6.76
N GLN A 94 -20.45 -5.57 -7.12
CA GLN A 94 -20.22 -7.00 -7.42
C GLN A 94 -20.37 -7.90 -6.18
N LEU A 95 -20.12 -7.37 -4.98
CA LEU A 95 -20.18 -8.11 -3.72
C LEU A 95 -21.57 -8.12 -3.07
N GLN A 96 -22.52 -7.32 -3.56
CA GLN A 96 -23.86 -7.25 -2.99
C GLN A 96 -24.61 -8.58 -3.09
N GLY A 97 -25.18 -9.00 -1.95
CA GLY A 97 -25.90 -10.27 -1.83
C GLY A 97 -25.01 -11.51 -1.98
N GLN A 98 -23.68 -11.35 -1.93
CA GLN A 98 -22.73 -12.46 -2.07
C GLN A 98 -22.08 -12.82 -0.73
N GLU A 99 -21.53 -14.03 -0.68
CA GLU A 99 -20.63 -14.45 0.39
C GLU A 99 -19.26 -13.78 0.20
N VAL A 100 -19.11 -12.58 0.75
CA VAL A 100 -17.97 -11.67 0.51
C VAL A 100 -16.62 -12.33 0.77
N GLU A 101 -16.52 -13.15 1.82
CA GLU A 101 -15.27 -13.84 2.21
C GLU A 101 -14.73 -14.73 1.07
N ARG A 102 -15.63 -15.35 0.29
CA ARG A 102 -15.27 -16.19 -0.86
C ARG A 102 -14.46 -15.43 -1.92
N TYR A 103 -14.67 -14.12 -2.02
CA TYR A 103 -14.03 -13.25 -3.00
C TYR A 103 -12.86 -12.44 -2.43
N SER A 104 -12.59 -12.54 -1.12
CA SER A 104 -11.55 -11.80 -0.40
C SER A 104 -10.17 -11.91 -1.08
N ALA A 105 -9.77 -13.12 -1.49
CA ALA A 105 -8.50 -13.35 -2.18
C ALA A 105 -8.37 -12.64 -3.54
N MET A 106 -9.48 -12.35 -4.22
CA MET A 106 -9.46 -11.68 -5.53
C MET A 106 -9.25 -10.17 -5.39
N ILE A 107 -9.72 -9.59 -4.29
CA ILE A 107 -9.68 -8.15 -4.02
C ILE A 107 -8.46 -7.73 -3.19
N SER A 108 -7.95 -8.64 -2.37
CA SER A 108 -6.83 -8.43 -1.44
C SER A 108 -5.59 -7.77 -2.09
N PRO A 109 -5.11 -8.16 -3.29
CA PRO A 109 -3.98 -7.48 -3.94
C PRO A 109 -4.25 -6.00 -4.27
N GLY A 110 -5.48 -5.66 -4.68
CA GLY A 110 -5.88 -4.29 -4.93
C GLY A 110 -5.99 -3.48 -3.64
N LEU A 111 -6.56 -4.08 -2.59
CA LEU A 111 -6.70 -3.44 -1.29
C LEU A 111 -5.34 -3.17 -0.62
N GLN A 112 -4.41 -4.13 -0.63
CA GLN A 112 -3.07 -3.94 -0.06
C GLN A 112 -2.34 -2.75 -0.69
N GLU A 113 -2.35 -2.66 -2.03
CA GLU A 113 -1.72 -1.54 -2.75
C GLU A 113 -2.45 -0.20 -2.51
N TYR A 114 -3.79 -0.21 -2.42
CA TYR A 114 -4.56 0.98 -2.03
C TYR A 114 -4.20 1.48 -0.63
N ILE A 115 -4.05 0.57 0.33
CA ILE A 115 -3.66 0.88 1.70
C ILE A 115 -2.25 1.45 1.73
N GLU A 116 -1.31 0.87 0.99
CA GLU A 116 0.05 1.38 0.84
C GLU A 116 0.05 2.83 0.32
N ALA A 117 -0.65 3.09 -0.79
CA ALA A 117 -0.75 4.42 -1.40
C ALA A 117 -1.39 5.46 -0.46
N LEU A 118 -2.52 5.11 0.16
CA LEU A 118 -3.23 5.97 1.12
C LEU A 118 -2.37 6.27 2.34
N SER A 119 -1.71 5.25 2.89
CA SER A 119 -0.84 5.39 4.07
C SER A 119 0.39 6.22 3.76
N PHE A 120 0.93 6.12 2.54
CA PHE A 120 2.08 6.92 2.13
C PHE A 120 1.70 8.40 2.00
N ALA A 121 0.57 8.71 1.35
CA ALA A 121 0.05 10.07 1.29
C ALA A 121 -0.21 10.65 2.68
N HIS A 122 -0.84 9.85 3.56
CA HIS A 122 -1.13 10.23 4.94
C HIS A 122 0.14 10.52 5.74
N TYR A 123 1.15 9.65 5.65
CA TYR A 123 2.42 9.86 6.34
C TYR A 123 3.14 11.12 5.83
N LEU A 124 3.18 11.37 4.51
CA LEU A 124 3.85 12.55 3.98
C LEU A 124 3.21 13.86 4.48
N ARG A 125 1.89 13.86 4.66
CA ARG A 125 1.10 14.99 5.17
C ARG A 125 1.13 15.14 6.69
N HIS A 126 0.89 14.06 7.43
CA HIS A 126 0.62 14.10 8.87
C HIS A 126 1.76 13.55 9.73
N LYS A 127 2.76 12.89 9.13
CA LYS A 127 3.90 12.25 9.82
C LYS A 127 3.50 11.16 10.82
N VAL A 128 2.34 10.55 10.61
CA VAL A 128 1.81 9.44 11.41
C VAL A 128 1.21 8.37 10.51
N LEU A 129 1.13 7.14 11.02
CA LEU A 129 0.48 6.03 10.34
C LEU A 129 -1.04 6.25 10.34
N ILE A 130 -1.69 6.01 9.21
CA ILE A 130 -3.17 5.99 9.15
C ILE A 130 -3.68 4.74 9.87
N SER A 131 -4.65 4.90 10.76
CA SER A 131 -5.21 3.78 11.51
C SER A 131 -6.09 2.88 10.64
N TYR A 132 -6.28 1.64 11.09
CA TYR A 132 -7.20 0.70 10.46
C TYR A 132 -8.62 1.29 10.30
N ASN A 133 -9.13 1.99 11.32
CA ASN A 133 -10.47 2.57 11.30
C ASN A 133 -10.57 3.73 10.29
N GLU A 134 -9.53 4.55 10.18
CA GLU A 134 -9.46 5.59 9.17
C GLU A 134 -9.46 4.97 7.78
N VAL A 135 -8.60 3.97 7.51
CA VAL A 135 -8.61 3.24 6.23
C VAL A 135 -10.00 2.66 5.93
N LYS A 136 -10.64 2.01 6.92
CA LYS A 136 -11.98 1.44 6.75
C LYS A 136 -13.02 2.49 6.37
N SER A 137 -12.89 3.74 6.83
CA SER A 137 -13.79 4.83 6.48
C SER A 137 -13.72 5.27 5.01
N TYR A 138 -12.60 5.00 4.32
CA TYR A 138 -12.45 5.24 2.88
C TYR A 138 -13.10 4.15 2.01
N LEU A 139 -13.44 3.00 2.60
CA LEU A 139 -13.98 1.85 1.89
C LEU A 139 -15.51 1.78 2.04
N PRO A 140 -16.25 1.41 0.97
CA PRO A 140 -17.63 1.01 1.09
C PRO A 140 -17.82 -0.07 2.18
N PRO A 141 -18.89 -0.01 3.00
CA PRO A 141 -19.07 -0.91 4.14
C PRO A 141 -18.94 -2.40 3.82
N ILE A 142 -19.45 -2.81 2.65
CA ILE A 142 -19.46 -4.20 2.17
C ILE A 142 -18.06 -4.73 1.80
N ILE A 143 -17.12 -3.86 1.45
CA ILE A 143 -15.77 -4.29 1.12
C ILE A 143 -15.09 -4.69 2.43
N PRO A 144 -14.63 -5.95 2.56
CA PRO A 144 -13.96 -6.38 3.77
C PRO A 144 -12.61 -5.69 3.85
N LEU A 145 -12.14 -5.43 5.08
CA LEU A 145 -10.77 -5.01 5.33
C LEU A 145 -10.14 -6.05 6.26
N PRO A 146 -9.64 -7.18 5.74
CA PRO A 146 -8.94 -8.13 6.58
C PRO A 146 -7.77 -7.46 7.29
N TYR A 147 -7.56 -7.73 8.58
CA TYR A 147 -6.39 -7.22 9.30
C TYR A 147 -5.08 -7.60 8.61
N SER A 148 -5.02 -8.78 7.99
CA SER A 148 -3.88 -9.21 7.19
C SER A 148 -3.58 -8.26 6.03
N ASP A 149 -4.60 -7.77 5.32
CA ASP A 149 -4.41 -6.86 4.18
C ASP A 149 -3.94 -5.48 4.63
N TYR A 150 -4.48 -4.98 5.76
CA TYR A 150 -3.96 -3.77 6.38
C TYR A 150 -2.49 -3.91 6.78
N LEU A 151 -2.14 -4.98 7.50
CA LEU A 151 -0.77 -5.20 7.96
C LEU A 151 0.21 -5.43 6.79
N LEU A 152 -0.20 -6.14 5.75
CA LEU A 152 0.64 -6.35 4.56
C LEU A 152 0.85 -5.04 3.78
N GLY A 153 -0.19 -4.23 3.59
CA GLY A 153 -0.07 -2.91 2.95
C GLY A 153 0.79 -1.93 3.75
N VAL A 154 0.66 -1.91 5.09
CA VAL A 154 1.54 -1.11 5.96
C VAL A 154 2.98 -1.64 5.93
N SER A 155 3.17 -2.94 5.82
CA SER A 155 4.50 -3.53 5.69
C SER A 155 5.15 -3.27 4.32
N ASP A 156 4.39 -2.95 3.28
CA ASP A 156 4.94 -2.47 2.00
C ASP A 156 5.26 -0.98 2.05
N LEU A 157 4.39 -0.18 2.70
CA LEU A 157 4.63 1.23 2.99
C LEU A 157 6.00 1.45 3.64
N THR A 158 6.39 0.61 4.62
CA THR A 158 7.70 0.75 5.26
C THR A 158 8.84 0.66 4.25
N GLY A 159 8.73 -0.21 3.25
CA GLY A 159 9.69 -0.31 2.13
C GLY A 159 9.71 0.95 1.26
N GLU A 160 8.55 1.50 0.93
CA GLU A 160 8.46 2.75 0.15
C GLU A 160 8.99 3.97 0.91
N LEU A 161 8.73 4.06 2.21
CA LEU A 161 9.29 5.12 3.05
C LEU A 161 10.82 5.06 3.13
N LEU A 162 11.39 3.87 3.24
CA LEU A 162 12.85 3.69 3.20
C LEU A 162 13.41 4.04 1.83
N ARG A 163 12.74 3.65 0.73
CA ARG A 163 13.12 4.05 -0.63
C ARG A 163 13.10 5.56 -0.80
N TRP A 164 12.08 6.22 -0.26
CA TRP A 164 11.96 7.67 -0.25
C TRP A 164 13.10 8.31 0.56
N ALA A 165 13.40 7.79 1.76
CA ALA A 165 14.48 8.25 2.63
C ALA A 165 15.87 8.13 1.98
N ILE A 166 16.12 7.10 1.15
CA ILE A 166 17.40 6.91 0.46
C ILE A 166 17.76 8.10 -0.43
N SER A 167 16.76 8.76 -1.04
CA SER A 167 17.00 9.97 -1.85
C SER A 167 17.70 11.10 -1.09
N ALA A 168 17.64 11.11 0.25
CA ALA A 168 18.26 12.13 1.10
C ALA A 168 19.61 11.75 1.72
N ILE A 169 20.08 10.50 1.59
CA ILE A 169 21.28 10.02 2.32
C ILE A 169 22.57 10.68 1.81
N GLY A 170 22.60 11.09 0.54
CA GLY A 170 23.78 11.71 -0.09
C GLY A 170 23.96 13.20 0.17
N VAL A 171 23.07 13.86 0.93
CA VAL A 171 23.10 15.31 1.15
C VAL A 171 23.27 15.61 2.64
N ASP A 172 24.33 16.35 2.99
CA ASP A 172 24.54 16.87 4.34
C ASP A 172 23.48 17.93 4.69
N GLY A 173 23.01 17.94 5.95
CA GLY A 173 22.09 18.96 6.45
C GLY A 173 20.66 18.47 6.76
N PRO A 174 19.63 19.35 6.67
CA PRO A 174 18.26 19.05 7.14
C PRO A 174 17.61 17.81 6.51
N SER A 175 17.97 17.47 5.27
CA SER A 175 17.48 16.25 4.58
C SER A 175 17.86 14.97 5.32
N ARG A 176 19.07 14.92 5.89
CA ARG A 176 19.54 13.75 6.65
C ARG A 176 18.76 13.57 7.96
N GLN A 177 18.43 14.67 8.62
CA GLN A 177 17.59 14.63 9.82
C GLN A 177 16.22 14.04 9.48
N LYS A 178 15.62 14.47 8.37
CA LYS A 178 14.34 13.93 7.88
C LYS A 178 14.43 12.45 7.50
N ALA A 179 15.50 12.01 6.84
CA ALA A 179 15.74 10.59 6.57
C ALA A 179 15.82 9.77 7.88
N THR A 180 16.44 10.33 8.93
CA THR A 180 16.54 9.69 10.25
C THR A 180 15.17 9.60 10.95
N GLU A 181 14.34 10.63 10.83
CA GLU A 181 12.94 10.60 11.32
C GLU A 181 12.13 9.49 10.63
N VAL A 182 12.28 9.33 9.31
CA VAL A 182 11.64 8.26 8.55
C VAL A 182 12.11 6.89 9.02
N CYS A 183 13.42 6.67 9.18
CA CYS A 183 13.93 5.40 9.71
C CYS A 183 13.42 5.11 11.12
N THR A 184 13.31 6.12 11.98
CA THR A 184 12.76 5.97 13.33
C THR A 184 11.31 5.55 13.29
N PHE A 185 10.50 6.20 12.45
CA PHE A 185 9.10 5.81 12.23
C PHE A 185 8.99 4.37 11.72
N VAL A 186 9.76 4.00 10.70
CA VAL A 186 9.73 2.64 10.13
C VAL A 186 10.14 1.59 11.15
N ARG A 187 11.14 1.85 12.00
CA ARG A 187 11.52 0.94 13.10
C ARG A 187 10.36 0.71 14.07
N THR A 188 9.66 1.76 14.48
CA THR A 188 8.50 1.63 15.37
C THR A 188 7.42 0.78 14.73
N CYS A 189 7.04 1.08 13.48
CA CYS A 189 6.05 0.27 12.76
C CYS A 189 6.49 -1.19 12.61
N SER A 190 7.74 -1.45 12.25
CA SER A 190 8.26 -2.81 12.15
C SER A 190 8.21 -3.56 13.48
N ALA A 191 8.57 -2.91 14.60
CA ALA A 191 8.51 -3.52 15.92
C ALA A 191 7.06 -3.90 16.31
N ASP A 192 6.09 -3.02 16.03
CA ASP A 192 4.67 -3.28 16.31
C ASP A 192 4.12 -4.44 15.47
N ILE A 193 4.56 -4.52 14.20
CA ILE A 193 4.13 -5.55 13.26
C ILE A 193 4.81 -6.91 13.52
N GLU A 194 6.04 -6.91 14.07
CA GLU A 194 6.83 -8.12 14.30
C GLU A 194 6.10 -9.14 15.19
N ALA A 195 5.41 -8.66 16.23
CA ALA A 195 4.62 -9.49 17.14
C ALA A 195 3.46 -10.23 16.43
N LEU A 196 3.02 -9.72 15.28
CA LEU A 196 1.90 -10.26 14.50
C LEU A 196 2.35 -11.22 13.39
N THR A 197 3.66 -11.36 13.16
CA THR A 197 4.22 -12.22 12.11
C THR A 197 3.80 -13.69 12.16
N PRO A 198 3.58 -14.34 13.33
CA PRO A 198 3.12 -15.74 13.36
C PRO A 198 1.70 -15.92 12.83
N TYR A 199 0.89 -14.85 12.83
CA TYR A 199 -0.54 -14.89 12.51
C TYR A 199 -0.84 -14.43 11.09
N VAL A 200 0.10 -13.77 10.41
CA VAL A 200 -0.09 -13.22 9.06
C VAL A 200 0.91 -13.83 8.09
N ARG A 201 0.40 -14.66 7.18
CA ARG A 201 1.22 -15.33 6.17
C ARG A 201 1.94 -14.30 5.30
N GLY A 202 3.25 -14.49 5.12
CA GLY A 202 4.10 -13.63 4.28
C GLY A 202 4.66 -12.38 4.98
N LEU A 203 4.15 -12.03 6.16
CA LEU A 203 4.58 -10.84 6.91
C LEU A 203 6.03 -10.96 7.40
N SER A 204 6.43 -12.12 7.92
CA SER A 204 7.80 -12.39 8.37
C SER A 204 8.84 -12.12 7.28
N ARG A 205 8.54 -12.51 6.02
CA ARG A 205 9.44 -12.23 4.88
C ARG A 205 9.57 -10.72 4.62
N LYS A 206 8.47 -9.96 4.67
CA LYS A 206 8.49 -8.50 4.48
C LYS A 206 9.22 -7.78 5.63
N GLN A 207 9.06 -8.25 6.86
CA GLN A 207 9.81 -7.73 8.02
C GLN A 207 11.32 -7.98 7.91
N GLY A 208 11.73 -9.15 7.41
CA GLY A 208 13.14 -9.43 7.10
C GLY A 208 13.73 -8.43 6.10
N ILE A 209 13.02 -8.17 4.99
CA ILE A 209 13.44 -7.19 3.97
C ILE A 209 13.50 -5.75 4.54
N THR A 210 12.51 -5.39 5.36
CA THR A 210 12.48 -4.06 6.00
C THR A 210 13.66 -3.89 6.97
N THR A 211 13.97 -4.92 7.75
CA THR A 211 15.11 -4.95 8.67
C THR A 211 16.44 -4.81 7.92
N GLU A 212 16.62 -5.50 6.80
CA GLU A 212 17.82 -5.35 5.96
C GLU A 212 17.94 -3.95 5.35
N SER A 213 16.83 -3.37 4.90
CA SER A 213 16.78 -2.02 4.34
C SER A 213 17.13 -0.96 5.39
N LEU A 214 16.61 -1.11 6.61
CA LEU A 214 16.95 -0.27 7.77
C LEU A 214 18.45 -0.31 8.06
N LYS A 215 19.05 -1.51 8.17
CA LYS A 215 20.50 -1.67 8.41
C LYS A 215 21.34 -0.92 7.37
N LYS A 216 20.98 -0.98 6.09
CA LYS A 216 21.71 -0.30 5.00
C LYS A 216 21.69 1.23 5.16
N ILE A 217 20.53 1.80 5.47
CA ILE A 217 20.36 3.25 5.62
C ILE A 217 21.04 3.76 6.90
N GLU A 218 20.93 3.00 7.98
CA GLU A 218 21.56 3.30 9.26
C GLU A 218 23.07 3.23 9.21
N PHE A 219 23.61 2.27 8.47
CA PHE A 219 25.04 2.17 8.23
C PHE A 219 25.54 3.40 7.45
N GLY A 220 24.85 3.80 6.38
CA GLY A 220 25.20 5.00 5.61
C GLY A 220 25.14 6.29 6.44
N THR A 221 24.11 6.44 7.28
CA THR A 221 23.98 7.61 8.18
C THR A 221 25.01 7.60 9.32
N SER A 222 25.37 6.43 9.85
CA SER A 222 26.37 6.28 10.91
C SER A 222 27.79 6.58 10.41
N ILE A 223 28.18 6.08 9.24
CA ILE A 223 29.48 6.40 8.63
C ILE A 223 29.66 7.91 8.48
N ALA A 224 28.65 8.62 7.95
CA ALA A 224 28.71 10.06 7.81
C ALA A 224 28.91 10.78 9.16
N ARG A 225 28.26 10.29 10.23
CA ARG A 225 28.43 10.84 11.57
C ARG A 225 29.85 10.65 12.11
N PHE A 226 30.42 9.45 11.95
CA PHE A 226 31.78 9.15 12.42
C PHE A 226 32.86 9.87 11.59
N ALA A 227 32.67 9.98 10.27
CA ALA A 227 33.60 10.69 9.39
C ALA A 227 33.66 12.19 9.69
N VAL A 228 32.55 12.85 10.04
CA VAL A 228 32.55 14.27 10.45
C VAL A 228 33.21 14.46 11.83
N SER A 229 33.15 13.47 12.71
CA SER A 229 33.76 13.56 14.04
C SER A 229 35.29 13.38 14.05
N SER A 230 35.88 12.72 13.05
CA SER A 230 37.34 12.46 13.01
C SER A 230 38.19 13.60 12.45
N TRP A 231 37.58 14.67 11.91
CA TRP A 231 38.27 15.82 11.31
C TRP A 231 38.26 17.09 12.18
N ARG A 232 37.70 17.01 13.39
CA ARG A 232 37.65 18.13 14.35
C ARG A 232 38.58 17.94 15.56
N SER A 233 39.65 17.16 15.40
CA SER A 233 40.72 16.98 16.39
C SER A 233 42.01 17.61 15.92
#